data_AF-A0A832PWV4-F1
#
_entry.id   AF-A0A832PWV4-F1
#
_cell.length_a   1.000
_cell.length_b   1.000
_cell.length_c   1.000
_cell.angle_alpha   90.00
_cell.angle_beta   90.00
_cell.angle_gamma   90.00
#
_symmetry.space_group_name_H-M   'P 1'
#
loop_
_entity.id
_entity.type
_entity.pdbx_description
1 polymer ?
#
loop_
_entity_poly.entity_id
_entity_poly.type
_entity_poly.pdbx_seq_one_letter_code
_entity_poly.pdbx_strand_id
1 'polypeptide(L)' 'MKTLDYLQLDPKGTESTVEGLQKLLANLQLYYTNLRGFHWNVKGIQFFGAHEKYEEYYDE' A
#
# COMPACT_ATOMS: atom_id res chain seq x y z
N MET A 1 27.41 -2.89 15.41
CA MET A 1 26.68 -4.15 15.12
C MET A 1 25.76 -3.86 13.96
N LYS A 2 25.76 -4.65 12.88
CA LYS A 2 24.80 -4.44 11.79
C LYS A 2 23.42 -4.88 12.29
N THR A 3 22.36 -4.25 11.77
CA THR A 3 20.97 -4.59 12.16
C THR A 3 20.67 -6.08 11.92
N LEU A 4 21.19 -6.64 10.83
CA LEU A 4 21.02 -8.07 10.51
C LEU A 4 21.73 -8.99 11.52
N ASP A 5 22.83 -8.55 12.13
CA ASP A 5 23.53 -9.33 13.17
C ASP A 5 22.68 -9.45 14.44
N TYR A 6 21.89 -8.42 14.77
CA TYR A 6 20.96 -8.43 15.90
C TYR A 6 19.72 -9.30 15.62
N LEU A 7 19.22 -9.27 14.37
CA LEU A 7 18.06 -10.04 13.93
C LEU A 7 18.38 -11.49 13.56
N GLN A 8 19.67 -11.86 13.53
CA GLN A 8 20.16 -13.19 13.13
C GLN A 8 19.71 -13.60 11.72
N LEU A 9 19.66 -12.63 10.80
CA LEU A 9 19.20 -12.85 9.43
C LEU A 9 20.38 -12.93 8.45
N ASP A 10 20.35 -13.91 7.54
CA ASP A 10 21.32 -14.02 6.45
C ASP A 10 21.07 -12.94 5.39
N PRO A 11 22.02 -12.03 5.13
CA PRO A 11 21.84 -10.96 4.15
C PRO A 11 21.44 -11.47 2.76
N LYS A 12 22.04 -12.57 2.28
CA LYS A 12 21.74 -13.13 0.95
C LYS A 12 20.35 -13.76 0.90
N GLY A 13 19.99 -14.52 1.92
CA GLY A 13 18.66 -15.11 2.06
C GLY A 13 17.53 -14.08 2.16
N THR A 14 17.81 -12.88 2.66
CA THR A 14 16.80 -11.82 2.82
C THR A 14 16.60 -10.91 1.61
N GLU A 15 17.51 -10.91 0.64
CA GLU A 15 17.53 -9.95 -0.48
C GLU A 15 16.21 -9.96 -1.27
N SER A 16 15.74 -11.14 -1.68
CA SER A 16 14.48 -11.29 -2.42
C SER A 16 13.25 -10.85 -1.62
N THR A 17 13.27 -11.03 -0.30
CA THR A 17 12.20 -10.59 0.60
C THR A 17 12.20 -9.06 0.69
N VAL A 18 13.39 -8.45 0.82
CA VAL A 18 13.54 -6.99 0.84
C VAL A 18 13.03 -6.37 -0.46
N GLU A 19 13.43 -6.90 -1.61
CA GLU A 19 12.95 -6.44 -2.92
C GLU A 19 11.42 -6.56 -3.06
N GLY A 20 10.87 -7.71 -2.66
CA GLY A 20 9.43 -7.94 -2.67
C GLY A 20 8.66 -6.96 -1.79
N LEU A 21 9.15 -6.72 -0.57
CA LEU A 21 8.55 -5.77 0.38
C LEU A 21 8.65 -4.33 -0.09
N GLN A 22 9.77 -3.93 -0.71
CA GLN A 22 9.92 -2.59 -1.30
C GLN A 22 8.90 -2.37 -2.42
N LYS A 23 8.73 -3.35 -3.31
CA LYS A 23 7.73 -3.28 -4.37
C LYS A 23 6.31 -3.24 -3.82
N LEU A 24 6.01 -4.07 -2.82
CA LEU A 24 4.71 -4.07 -2.15
C LEU A 24 4.40 -2.72 -1.51
N LEU A 25 5.36 -2.14 -0.79
CA LEU A 25 5.22 -0.82 -0.16
C LEU A 25 4.91 0.27 -1.20
N ALA A 26 5.65 0.29 -2.31
CA ALA A 26 5.40 1.24 -3.39
C ALA A 26 4.00 1.05 -4.01
N ASN A 27 3.58 -0.19 -4.22
CA ASN A 27 2.24 -0.51 -4.74
C ASN A 27 1.13 -0.09 -3.78
N LEU A 28 1.29 -0.32 -2.47
CA LEU A 28 0.33 0.10 -1.44
C LEU A 28 0.17 1.62 -1.41
N GLN A 29 1.28 2.36 -1.52
CA GLN A 29 1.23 3.83 -1.57
C GLN A 29 0.47 4.35 -2.80
N LEU A 30 0.73 3.78 -3.98
CA LEU A 30 0.01 4.12 -5.20
C LEU A 30 -1.47 3.76 -5.10
N TYR A 31 -1.78 2.57 -4.59
CA TYR A 31 -3.15 2.09 -4.38
C TYR A 31 -3.93 3.04 -3.47
N TYR A 32 -3.40 3.36 -2.29
CA TYR A 32 -4.00 4.31 -1.34
C TYR A 32 -4.26 5.68 -2.00
N THR A 33 -3.25 6.23 -2.67
CA THR A 33 -3.35 7.55 -3.30
C THR A 33 -4.42 7.56 -4.41
N ASN A 34 -4.48 6.50 -5.21
CA ASN A 34 -5.47 6.35 -6.27
C ASN A 34 -6.89 6.23 -5.72
N LEU A 35 -7.11 5.45 -4.66
CA LEU A 35 -8.42 5.30 -4.04
C LEU A 35 -8.98 6.63 -3.54
N ARG A 36 -8.15 7.43 -2.83
CA ARG A 36 -8.58 8.78 -2.44
C ARG A 36 -8.86 9.67 -3.64
N GLY A 37 -8.06 9.53 -4.69
CA GLY A 37 -8.31 10.16 -5.98
C GLY A 37 -9.70 9.83 -6.52
N PHE A 38 -10.10 8.56 -6.50
CA PHE A 38 -11.45 8.14 -6.90
C PHE A 38 -12.53 8.68 -5.96
N HIS A 39 -12.35 8.56 -4.64
CA HIS A 39 -13.28 9.06 -3.63
C HIS A 39 -13.58 10.56 -3.80
N TRP A 40 -12.57 11.43 -3.95
CA TRP A 40 -12.81 12.86 -4.06
C TRP A 40 -13.22 13.36 -5.46
N ASN A 41 -12.93 12.62 -6.52
CA ASN A 41 -13.20 13.05 -7.89
C ASN A 41 -14.39 12.35 -8.57
N VAL A 42 -15.01 11.34 -7.93
CA VAL A 42 -16.18 10.64 -8.46
C VAL A 42 -17.38 11.59 -8.60
N LYS A 43 -18.16 11.39 -9.68
CA LYS A 43 -19.35 12.19 -10.03
C LYS A 43 -20.41 11.28 -10.67
N GLY A 44 -21.65 11.76 -10.72
CA GLY A 44 -22.77 11.08 -11.41
C GLY A 44 -23.86 10.60 -10.46
N ILE A 45 -24.87 9.91 -11.01
CA ILE A 45 -26.08 9.50 -10.27
C ILE A 45 -25.78 8.53 -9.11
N GLN A 46 -24.67 7.80 -9.18
CA GLN A 46 -24.23 6.86 -8.14
C GLN A 46 -23.22 7.48 -7.15
N PHE A 47 -23.10 8.82 -7.12
CA PHE A 47 -22.08 9.52 -6.34
C PHE A 47 -21.96 9.01 -4.90
N PHE A 48 -23.04 9.00 -4.14
CA PHE A 48 -22.99 8.67 -2.71
C PHE A 48 -22.48 7.25 -2.45
N GLY A 49 -22.99 6.25 -3.16
CA GLY A 49 -22.55 4.87 -2.99
C GLY A 49 -21.12 4.63 -3.45
N ALA A 50 -20.70 5.26 -4.57
CA ALA A 50 -19.32 5.12 -5.04
C ALA A 50 -18.32 5.86 -4.14
N HIS A 51 -18.67 7.06 -3.67
CA HIS A 51 -17.86 7.86 -2.77
C HIS A 51 -17.59 7.13 -1.46
N GLU A 52 -18.63 6.64 -0.79
CA GLU A 52 -18.53 5.83 0.43
C GLU A 52 -17.72 4.54 0.20
N LYS A 53 -17.98 3.84 -0.92
CA LYS A 53 -17.26 2.59 -1.21
C LYS A 53 -15.76 2.79 -1.44
N TYR A 54 -15.35 3.90 -2.06
CA TYR A 54 -13.92 4.19 -2.24
C TYR A 54 -13.22 4.55 -0.92
N GLU A 55 -13.94 5.16 0.03
CA GLU A 55 -13.43 5.47 1.38
C GLU A 55 -13.17 4.20 2.19
N GLU A 56 -14.11 3.26 2.17
CA GLU A 56 -14.01 1.96 2.85
C GLU A 56 -12.68 1.23 2.52
N TYR A 57 -12.19 1.33 1.29
CA TYR A 57 -10.97 0.63 0.88
C TYR A 57 -9.65 1.21 1.43
N TYR A 58 -9.64 2.41 2.02
CA TYR A 58 -8.43 3.02 2.58
C TYR A 58 -8.53 3.44 4.05
N ASP A 59 -9.70 3.30 4.66
CA ASP A 59 -9.93 3.57 6.09
C ASP A 59 -9.82 2.31 6.98
N GLU A 60 -9.69 1.12 6.37
CA GLU A 60 -9.30 -0.13 7.06
C GLU A 60 -7.77 -0.23 7.31
#